data_AF-A0A4Y7IWV8-F1
#
_entry.id   AF-A0A4Y7IWV8-F1
#
_cell.length_a   1.000
_cell.length_b   1.000
_cell.length_c   1.000
_cell.angle_alpha   90.00
_cell.angle_beta   90.00
_cell.angle_gamma   90.00
#
_symmetry.space_group_name_H-M   'P 1'
#
loop_
_entity.id
_entity.type
_entity.pdbx_description
1 polymer ?
#
loop_
_entity_poly.entity_id
_entity_poly.type
_entity_poly.pdbx_seq_one_letter_code
_entity_poly.pdbx_strand_id
1 'polypeptide(L)'
;MLDEIVDYVKFLRLQVKVLSMSRLGGAGAVAQLVADTPLSSVEGEASDGGSNRQAWEKWSTDGTEHQVAKLMEEDVGAAMQFLQSKALCIMPISLASAIYHTQTDNSSAIKPEPNAQSQ
;
A
#
# COMPACT_ATOMS: atom_id res chain seq x y z
N MET A 1 1.12 -18.18 -38.91
CA MET A 1 2.41 -18.32 -38.20
C MET A 1 3.34 -17.11 -38.41
N LEU A 2 3.74 -16.74 -39.64
CA LEU A 2 4.53 -15.51 -39.84
C LEU A 2 3.74 -14.23 -39.54
N ASP A 3 2.44 -14.21 -39.85
CA ASP A 3 1.57 -13.06 -39.58
C ASP A 3 1.42 -12.77 -38.08
N GLU A 4 1.33 -13.81 -37.25
CA GLU A 4 1.30 -13.71 -35.79
C GLU A 4 2.61 -13.12 -35.23
N ILE A 5 3.76 -13.51 -35.79
CA ILE A 5 5.07 -12.97 -35.42
C ILE A 5 5.16 -11.49 -35.82
N VAL A 6 4.66 -11.13 -37.00
CA VAL A 6 4.62 -9.73 -37.47
C VAL A 6 3.75 -8.87 -36.54
N ASP A 7 2.61 -9.38 -36.08
CA ASP A 7 1.75 -8.66 -35.15
C ASP A 7 2.35 -8.54 -33.75
N TYR A 8 3.09 -9.55 -33.29
CA TYR A 8 3.85 -9.46 -32.05
C TYR A 8 4.97 -8.40 -32.15
N VAL A 9 5.69 -8.33 -33.27
CA VAL A 9 6.72 -7.30 -33.50
C VAL A 9 6.11 -5.90 -33.58
N LYS A 10 4.92 -5.74 -34.19
CA LYS A 10 4.18 -4.47 -34.17
C LYS A 10 3.78 -4.07 -32.75
N PHE A 11 3.31 -5.03 -31.96
CA PHE A 11 2.96 -4.81 -30.56
C PHE A 11 4.17 -4.42 -29.71
N LEU A 12 5.31 -5.11 -29.86
CA LEU A 12 6.57 -4.77 -29.20
C LEU A 12 7.07 -3.37 -29.59
N ARG A 13 6.99 -2.99 -30.86
CA ARG A 13 7.37 -1.64 -31.33
C ARG A 13 6.45 -0.56 -30.76
N LEU A 14 5.16 -0.83 -30.62
CA LEU A 14 4.21 0.08 -29.99
C LEU A 14 4.53 0.26 -28.50
N GLN A 15 4.86 -0.81 -27.77
CA GLN A 15 5.28 -0.73 -26.37
C GLN A 15 6.53 0.14 -26.18
N VAL A 16 7.58 -0.11 -26.98
CA VAL A 16 8.82 0.68 -26.91
C VAL A 16 8.56 2.16 -27.22
N LYS A 17 7.62 2.46 -28.12
CA LYS A 17 7.19 3.83 -28.44
C LYS A 17 6.42 4.50 -27.29
N VAL A 18 5.53 3.78 -26.60
CA VAL A 18 4.82 4.30 -25.41
C VAL A 18 5.81 4.61 -24.28
N LEU A 19 6.86 3.80 -24.15
CA LEU A 19 7.95 4.02 -23.20
C LEU A 19 8.83 5.22 -23.60
N SER A 20 9.20 5.36 -24.87
CA SER A 20 10.08 6.45 -25.32
C SER A 20 9.39 7.81 -25.46
N MET A 21 8.06 7.82 -25.59
CA MET A 21 7.26 9.05 -25.57
C MET A 21 6.95 9.52 -24.14
N SER A 22 7.21 8.69 -23.13
CA SER A 22 7.00 9.01 -21.72
C SER A 22 8.31 9.45 -21.06
N ARG A 23 8.50 10.78 -21.04
CA ARG A 23 9.43 11.55 -20.18
C ARG A 23 10.91 11.64 -20.58
N LEU A 24 11.19 12.48 -21.58
CA LEU A 24 12.40 13.33 -21.56
C LEU A 24 12.06 14.78 -21.93
N GLY A 25 11.52 15.50 -20.95
CA GLY A 25 11.37 16.94 -20.94
C GLY A 25 10.91 17.33 -19.54
N GLY A 26 11.61 18.13 -18.75
CA GLY A 26 12.90 18.79 -18.87
C GLY A 26 13.20 19.48 -17.53
N ALA A 27 14.35 20.14 -17.48
CA ALA A 27 14.76 21.14 -16.48
C ALA A 27 15.11 20.63 -15.07
N GLY A 28 16.40 20.80 -14.73
CA GLY A 28 16.86 20.85 -13.35
C GLY A 28 16.33 22.07 -12.62
N ALA A 29 16.04 21.88 -11.34
CA ALA A 29 16.17 22.84 -10.23
C ALA A 29 15.34 22.31 -9.06
N VAL A 30 15.89 21.42 -8.24
CA VAL A 30 15.66 21.43 -6.78
C VAL A 30 16.93 20.86 -6.16
N ALA A 31 17.83 21.77 -5.78
CA ALA A 31 18.79 21.49 -4.74
C ALA A 31 18.03 20.99 -3.51
N GLN A 32 18.55 19.94 -2.86
CA GLN A 32 18.69 19.82 -1.40
C GLN A 32 17.39 19.99 -0.55
N LEU A 33 17.24 19.16 0.49
CA LEU A 33 16.05 19.01 1.37
C LEU A 33 15.08 17.97 0.77
N VAL A 34 15.20 16.67 1.05
CA VAL A 34 15.00 16.06 2.36
C VAL A 34 15.96 14.88 2.50
N ALA A 35 17.12 15.14 3.10
CA ALA A 35 17.84 14.10 3.83
C ALA A 35 17.16 13.98 5.20
N ASP A 36 17.01 12.74 5.65
CA ASP A 36 16.69 12.33 7.02
C ASP A 36 15.29 12.70 7.56
N THR A 37 14.31 11.88 7.20
CA THR A 37 13.41 11.38 8.25
C THR A 37 13.48 9.86 8.19
N PRO A 38 14.09 9.18 9.17
CA PRO A 38 14.06 7.74 9.19
C PRO A 38 12.60 7.32 9.24
N LEU A 39 12.18 6.51 8.27
CA LEU A 39 11.00 5.68 8.43
C LEU A 39 11.32 4.78 9.62
N SER A 40 10.96 5.26 10.81
CA SER A 40 11.02 4.47 12.03
C SER A 40 10.26 3.21 11.71
N SER A 41 11.00 2.10 11.74
CA SER A 41 10.50 0.76 11.93
C SER A 41 9.31 0.84 12.88
N VAL A 42 8.09 0.77 12.35
CA VAL A 42 6.96 0.26 13.13
C VAL A 42 7.20 -1.24 13.10
N GLU A 43 8.03 -1.63 14.04
CA GLU A 43 8.21 -3.00 14.46
C GLU A 43 6.80 -3.53 14.78
N GLY A 44 6.50 -4.70 14.23
CA GLY A 44 5.22 -5.34 14.43
C GLY A 44 5.02 -5.65 15.91
N GLU A 45 4.10 -4.94 16.54
CA GLU A 45 3.52 -5.35 17.81
C GLU A 45 2.04 -5.66 17.57
N ALA A 46 1.82 -6.89 17.13
CA ALA A 46 0.53 -7.53 17.24
C ALA A 46 0.22 -7.74 18.73
N SER A 47 -0.32 -6.74 19.41
CA SER A 47 -0.91 -6.92 20.74
C SER A 47 -1.78 -5.72 21.14
N ASP A 48 -3.03 -5.71 20.68
CA ASP A 48 -4.22 -5.48 21.54
C ASP A 48 -5.45 -5.28 20.63
N GLY A 49 -6.24 -6.35 20.46
CA GLY A 49 -7.50 -6.30 19.71
C GLY A 49 -8.56 -5.38 20.32
N GLY A 50 -8.34 -4.84 21.52
CA GLY A 50 -9.23 -3.91 22.23
C GLY A 50 -9.04 -2.43 21.84
N SER A 51 -7.78 -1.95 21.82
CA SER A 51 -7.43 -0.56 21.58
C SER A 51 -7.80 -0.08 20.17
N ASN A 52 -7.54 -0.90 19.14
CA ASN A 52 -7.87 -0.54 17.75
C ASN A 52 -9.38 -0.35 17.54
N ARG A 53 -10.21 -1.14 18.24
CA ARG A 53 -11.67 -1.04 18.13
C ARG A 53 -12.17 0.27 18.75
N GLN A 54 -11.60 0.69 19.87
CA GLN A 54 -11.95 1.97 20.51
C GLN A 54 -11.47 3.17 19.69
N ALA A 55 -10.29 3.10 19.08
CA ALA A 55 -9.82 4.09 18.12
C ALA A 55 -10.74 4.16 16.89
N TRP A 56 -11.24 2.99 16.43
CA TRP A 56 -12.19 2.88 15.33
C TRP A 56 -13.58 3.47 15.67
N GLU A 57 -14.13 3.21 16.85
CA GLU A 57 -15.40 3.83 17.24
C GLU A 57 -15.24 5.36 17.41
N LYS A 58 -14.07 5.82 17.86
CA LYS A 58 -13.78 7.25 18.02
C LYS A 58 -13.69 7.98 16.68
N TRP A 59 -12.95 7.49 15.67
CA TRP A 59 -12.85 8.22 14.38
C TRP A 59 -14.18 8.25 13.61
N SER A 60 -14.98 7.18 13.67
CA SER A 60 -16.31 7.15 13.06
C SER A 60 -17.28 8.14 13.72
N THR A 61 -17.12 8.42 15.01
CA THR A 61 -18.10 9.26 15.76
C THR A 61 -17.65 10.73 15.91
N ASP A 62 -16.35 11.02 15.89
CA ASP A 62 -15.75 12.35 16.15
C ASP A 62 -15.80 13.30 14.93
N GLY A 63 -16.64 13.02 13.93
CA GLY A 63 -16.75 13.80 12.69
C GLY A 63 -15.53 13.71 11.76
N THR A 64 -14.51 12.92 12.13
CA THR A 64 -13.29 12.72 11.34
C THR A 64 -13.62 12.11 9.98
N GLU A 65 -14.57 11.17 9.92
CA GLU A 65 -15.07 10.60 8.66
C GLU A 65 -15.59 11.67 7.69
N HIS A 66 -16.46 12.57 8.16
CA HIS A 66 -17.05 13.62 7.32
C HIS A 66 -15.99 14.60 6.80
N GLN A 67 -15.02 14.95 7.65
CA GLN A 67 -13.92 15.81 7.26
C GLN A 67 -13.01 15.15 6.22
N VAL A 68 -12.71 13.85 6.38
CA VAL A 68 -11.97 13.08 5.38
C VAL A 68 -12.75 13.01 4.07
N ALA A 69 -14.05 12.69 4.10
CA ALA A 69 -14.89 12.60 2.91
C ALA A 69 -14.92 13.91 2.13
N LYS A 70 -15.15 15.03 2.83
CA LYS A 70 -15.12 16.36 2.23
C LYS A 70 -13.77 16.68 1.59
N LEU A 71 -12.67 16.44 2.31
CA LEU A 71 -11.34 16.66 1.78
C LEU A 71 -11.03 15.73 0.60
N MET A 72 -11.51 14.49 0.59
CA MET A 72 -11.31 13.59 -0.54
C MET A 72 -12.03 14.05 -1.82
N GLU A 73 -13.12 14.82 -1.70
CA GLU A 73 -13.82 15.43 -2.84
C GLU A 73 -13.16 16.73 -3.32
N GLU A 74 -12.67 17.56 -2.39
CA GLU A 74 -12.11 18.90 -2.69
C GLU A 74 -10.59 18.87 -2.99
N ASP A 75 -9.79 18.24 -2.12
CA ASP A 75 -8.34 18.15 -2.19
C ASP A 75 -7.81 16.88 -1.50
N VAL A 76 -7.57 15.85 -2.32
CA VAL A 76 -7.04 14.56 -1.87
C VAL A 76 -5.69 14.70 -1.16
N GLY A 77 -4.85 15.68 -1.52
CA GLY A 77 -3.57 15.93 -0.87
C GLY A 77 -3.74 16.40 0.58
N ALA A 78 -4.68 17.31 0.81
CA ALA A 78 -5.06 17.74 2.15
C ALA A 78 -5.70 16.59 2.96
N ALA A 79 -6.53 15.75 2.33
CA ALA A 79 -7.09 14.56 2.96
C ALA A 79 -5.99 13.59 3.43
N MET A 80 -4.99 13.34 2.59
CA MET A 80 -3.85 12.49 2.93
C MET A 80 -3.05 13.05 4.09
N GLN A 81 -2.75 14.35 4.10
CA GLN A 81 -2.06 15.00 5.21
C GLN A 81 -2.87 14.93 6.52
N PHE A 82 -4.18 15.13 6.46
CA PHE A 82 -5.06 15.03 7.62
C PHE A 82 -5.09 13.61 8.19
N LEU A 83 -5.17 12.59 7.33
CA LEU A 83 -5.11 11.19 7.75
C LEU A 83 -3.75 10.86 8.38
N GLN A 84 -2.64 11.30 7.77
CA GLN A 84 -1.30 11.11 8.32
C GLN A 84 -1.12 11.81 9.68
N SER A 85 -1.68 13.01 9.86
CA SER A 85 -1.64 13.73 11.15
C SER A 85 -2.32 12.96 12.29
N LYS A 86 -3.21 12.02 11.94
CA LYS A 86 -3.93 11.13 12.85
C LYS A 86 -3.42 9.69 12.84
N ALA A 87 -2.30 9.42 12.14
CA ALA A 87 -1.75 8.08 11.93
C ALA A 87 -2.74 7.09 11.27
N LEU A 88 -3.58 7.60 10.36
CA LEU A 88 -4.54 6.81 9.58
C LEU A 88 -4.11 6.71 8.12
N CYS A 89 -4.54 5.64 7.46
CA CYS A 89 -4.35 5.45 6.02
C CYS A 89 -5.64 4.95 5.36
N ILE A 90 -5.82 5.28 4.07
CA ILE A 90 -6.89 4.68 3.26
C ILE A 90 -6.39 3.36 2.70
N MET A 91 -7.22 2.32 2.81
CA MET A 91 -6.95 1.00 2.23
C MET A 91 -8.06 0.62 1.26
N PRO A 92 -7.74 0.29 -0.01
CA PRO A 92 -8.72 -0.24 -0.94
C PRO A 92 -9.31 -1.56 -0.44
N ILE A 93 -10.61 -1.77 -0.65
CA ILE A 93 -11.31 -2.99 -0.23
C ILE A 93 -10.65 -4.25 -0.80
N SER A 94 -10.26 -4.22 -2.08
CA SER A 94 -9.56 -5.32 -2.73
C SER A 94 -8.23 -5.68 -2.05
N LEU A 95 -7.52 -4.67 -1.54
CA LEU A 95 -6.27 -4.87 -0.80
C LEU A 95 -6.53 -5.43 0.59
N ALA A 96 -7.51 -4.87 1.31
CA ALA A 96 -7.91 -5.37 2.63
C ALA A 96 -8.33 -6.85 2.57
N SER A 97 -9.12 -7.24 1.57
CA SER A 97 -9.55 -8.63 1.38
C SER A 97 -8.37 -9.56 1.07
N ALA A 98 -7.43 -9.14 0.22
CA ALA A 98 -6.23 -9.94 -0.08
C ALA A 98 -5.37 -10.18 1.17
N ILE A 99 -5.12 -9.14 1.97
CA ILE A 99 -4.30 -9.23 3.18
C ILE A 99 -5.00 -10.09 4.25
N TYR A 100 -6.31 -9.93 4.43
CA TYR A 100 -7.07 -10.68 5.42
C TYR A 100 -7.04 -12.20 5.17
N HIS A 101 -7.16 -12.62 3.90
CA HIS A 101 -7.05 -14.04 3.55
C HIS A 101 -5.64 -14.58 3.81
N THR A 102 -4.58 -13.84 3.46
CA THR A 102 -3.20 -14.28 3.69
C THR A 102 -2.83 -14.43 5.18
N GLN A 103 -3.44 -13.66 6.08
CA GLN A 103 -3.23 -13.84 7.53
C GLN A 103 -3.88 -15.13 8.07
N THR A 104 -4.99 -15.56 7.48
CA THR A 104 -5.67 -16.80 7.90
C THR A 104 -4.86 -18.04 7.48
N ASP A 105 -4.24 -18.01 6.30
CA ASP A 105 -3.47 -19.16 5.79
C ASP A 105 -2.11 -19.36 6.51
N ASN A 106 -1.51 -18.29 7.06
CA ASN A 106 -0.23 -18.37 7.78
C ASN A 106 -0.34 -18.96 9.19
N SER A 107 -1.55 -19.13 9.75
CA SER A 107 -1.73 -19.71 11.10
C SER A 107 -1.82 -21.24 11.13
N SER A 108 -1.75 -21.93 9.98
CA SER A 108 -1.84 -23.39 9.88
C SER A 108 -0.50 -24.13 9.62
N ALA A 109 0.64 -23.43 9.52
CA ALA A 109 1.89 -24.03 9.05
C ALA A 109 3.01 -24.17 10.10
N ILE A 110 2.68 -24.28 11.39
CA ILE A 110 3.65 -24.73 12.41
C ILE A 110 3.40 -26.21 12.70
N LYS A 111 3.91 -27.09 11.82
CA LYS A 111 3.98 -28.53 12.10
C LYS A 111 5.01 -28.72 13.22
N PRO A 112 4.65 -29.25 14.41
CA PRO A 112 5.63 -29.67 15.39
C PRO A 112 6.36 -30.88 14.83
N GLU A 113 7.68 -30.78 14.70
CA GLU A 113 8.55 -31.92 14.38
C GLU A 113 8.43 -32.98 15.51
N PRO A 114 8.12 -34.26 15.22
CA PRO A 114 8.12 -35.29 16.24
C PRO A 114 9.56 -35.66 16.60
N ASN A 115 9.95 -35.25 17.81
CA ASN A 115 11.15 -35.62 18.54
C ASN A 115 11.45 -37.13 18.44
N ALA A 116 12.53 -37.49 17.73
CA ALA A 116 13.08 -38.84 17.73
C ALA A 116 14.10 -38.96 18.89
N GLN A 117 13.61 -39.28 20.09
CA GLN A 117 14.43 -39.87 21.14
C GLN A 117 14.70 -41.33 20.78
N SER A 118 15.88 -41.62 20.25
CA SER A 118 16.44 -42.97 20.25
C SER A 118 17.40 -43.14 21.42
N GLN A 119 17.18 -44.24 22.12
CA GLN A 119 17.99 -44.81 23.22
C GLN A 119 19.45 -45.03 22.86
#